data_AF-A0A4Y2D3B0-F1
#
_entry.id   AF-A0A4Y2D3B0-F1
#
_cell.length_a   1.000
_cell.length_b   1.000
_cell.length_c   1.000
_cell.angle_alpha   90.00
_cell.angle_beta   90.00
_cell.angle_gamma   90.00
#
_symmetry.space_group_name_H-M   'P 1'
#
loop_
_entity.id
_entity.type
_entity.pdbx_description
1 polymer ?
#
loop_
_entity_poly.entity_id
_entity_poly.type
_entity_poly.pdbx_seq_one_letter_code
_entity_poly.pdbx_strand_id
1 'polypeptide(L)'
;MHQPQGFEDGTGQVCKLLKSIYGLKQAPRVWNERFKSFAMKCGLKQSNSDPCLFLNDEKSIYLILYVDDGIIASVDEQAVKQFLEKLKSEFSVVIGVAN
;
A
#
# COMPACT_ATOMS: atom_id res chain seq x y z
N MET A 1 -4.85 -18.90 21.48
CA MET A 1 -3.51 -18.31 21.26
C MET A 1 -2.67 -18.70 22.45
N HIS A 2 -1.40 -19.04 22.24
CA HIS A 2 -0.48 -19.44 23.30
C HIS A 2 0.80 -18.63 23.14
N GLN A 3 1.56 -18.46 24.24
CA GLN A 3 2.88 -17.84 24.17
C GLN A 3 3.77 -18.61 23.18
N PRO A 4 4.58 -17.91 22.37
CA PRO A 4 5.52 -18.57 21.47
C PRO A 4 6.60 -19.30 22.29
N GLN A 5 7.12 -20.37 21.72
CA GLN A 5 8.16 -21.17 22.34
C GLN A 5 9.36 -20.30 22.75
N GLY A 6 9.79 -20.41 24.01
CA GLY A 6 10.90 -19.65 24.59
C GLY A 6 10.51 -18.31 25.21
N PHE A 7 9.23 -17.96 25.25
CA PHE A 7 8.69 -16.76 25.88
C PHE A 7 7.71 -17.07 27.02
N GLU A 8 7.71 -18.31 27.52
CA GLU A 8 6.85 -18.74 28.62
C GLU A 8 7.32 -18.10 29.95
N ASP A 9 6.56 -17.13 30.46
CA ASP A 9 6.84 -16.41 31.72
C ASP A 9 5.86 -16.77 32.86
N GLY A 10 4.96 -17.73 32.62
CA GLY A 10 3.94 -18.17 33.57
C GLY A 10 2.68 -17.29 33.62
N THR A 11 2.63 -16.17 32.89
CA THR A 11 1.46 -15.28 32.88
C THR A 11 0.40 -15.70 31.87
N GLY A 12 0.81 -16.43 30.82
CA GLY A 12 -0.05 -16.78 29.68
C GLY A 12 -0.44 -15.57 28.81
N GLN A 13 0.15 -14.40 29.03
CA GLN A 13 -0.15 -13.20 28.26
C GLN A 13 0.47 -13.29 26.86
N VAL A 14 -0.30 -12.85 25.85
CA VAL A 14 0.12 -12.85 24.45
C VAL A 14 -0.20 -11.50 23.80
N CYS A 15 0.64 -11.07 22.86
CA CYS A 15 0.38 -9.86 22.09
C CYS A 15 -0.71 -10.09 21.03
N LYS A 16 -1.74 -9.24 21.05
CA LYS A 16 -2.75 -9.18 19.98
C LYS A 16 -2.33 -8.16 18.94
N LEU A 17 -2.05 -8.62 17.72
CA LEU A 17 -1.81 -7.73 16.59
C LEU A 17 -3.10 -7.03 16.18
N LEU A 18 -3.11 -5.70 16.22
CA LEU A 18 -4.24 -4.86 15.79
C LEU A 18 -4.15 -4.45 14.31
N LYS A 19 -2.96 -4.60 13.71
CA LYS A 19 -2.68 -4.34 12.29
C LYS A 19 -1.80 -5.47 11.75
N SER A 20 -1.84 -5.71 10.45
CA SER A 20 -0.89 -6.61 9.78
C SER A 20 0.53 -6.05 9.93
N ILE A 21 1.48 -6.92 10.26
CA ILE A 21 2.91 -6.59 10.35
C ILE A 21 3.68 -7.36 9.28
N TYR A 22 4.76 -6.76 8.80
CA TYR A 22 5.66 -7.38 7.83
C TYR A 22 6.18 -8.75 8.34
N GLY A 23 6.41 -9.68 7.42
CA GLY A 23 6.84 -11.05 7.73
C GLY A 23 5.70 -12.04 8.00
N LEU A 24 4.47 -11.58 8.24
CA LEU A 24 3.31 -12.47 8.27
C LEU A 24 2.87 -12.85 6.86
N LYS A 25 2.51 -14.13 6.66
CA LYS A 25 2.05 -14.67 5.37
C LYS A 25 0.88 -13.87 4.77
N GLN A 26 -0.01 -13.35 5.60
CA GLN A 26 -1.18 -12.58 5.19
C GLN A 26 -0.92 -11.09 4.99
N ALA A 27 0.20 -10.55 5.49
CA ALA A 27 0.43 -9.11 5.49
C ALA A 27 0.49 -8.50 4.08
N PRO A 28 1.18 -9.11 3.09
CA PRO A 28 1.21 -8.56 1.72
C PRO A 28 -0.18 -8.47 1.09
N ARG A 29 -1.04 -9.47 1.34
CA ARG A 29 -2.41 -9.49 0.82
C ARG A 29 -3.25 -8.37 1.43
N VAL A 30 -3.22 -8.22 2.75
CA VAL A 30 -3.98 -7.17 3.46
C VAL A 30 -3.51 -5.78 3.02
N TRP A 31 -2.19 -5.60 2.84
CA TRP A 31 -1.63 -4.37 2.30
C TRP A 31 -2.13 -4.07 0.89
N ASN A 32 -2.04 -5.04 -0.02
CA ASN A 32 -2.50 -4.85 -1.40
C ASN A 32 -4.00 -4.52 -1.49
N GLU A 33 -4.85 -5.22 -0.74
CA GLU A 33 -6.30 -4.93 -0.68
C GLU A 33 -6.57 -3.51 -0.14
N ARG A 34 -5.81 -3.08 0.86
CA ARG A 34 -5.90 -1.72 1.44
C ARG A 34 -5.46 -0.64 0.45
N PHE A 35 -4.35 -0.85 -0.24
CA PHE A 35 -3.83 0.10 -1.22
C PHE A 35 -4.74 0.18 -2.45
N LYS A 36 -5.16 -0.96 -3.01
CA LYS A 36 -6.13 -1.03 -4.11
C LYS A 36 -7.39 -0.21 -3.79
N SER A 37 -7.94 -0.40 -2.59
CA SER A 37 -9.13 0.35 -2.16
C SER A 37 -8.89 1.86 -2.12
N PHE A 38 -7.70 2.30 -1.68
CA PHE A 38 -7.31 3.71 -1.72
C PHE A 38 -7.14 4.24 -3.16
N ALA A 39 -6.43 3.50 -4.02
CA ALA A 39 -6.20 3.89 -5.41
C ALA A 39 -7.53 4.06 -6.15
N MET A 40 -8.48 3.15 -5.93
CA MET A 40 -9.84 3.25 -6.48
C MET A 40 -10.60 4.48 -5.97
N LYS A 41 -10.50 4.81 -4.68
CA LYS A 41 -11.07 6.06 -4.13
C LYS A 41 -10.45 7.32 -4.73
N CYS A 42 -9.19 7.24 -5.15
CA CYS A 42 -8.51 8.33 -5.86
C CYS A 42 -8.87 8.42 -7.34
N GLY A 43 -9.72 7.50 -7.84
CA GLY A 43 -10.19 7.45 -9.22
C GLY A 43 -9.30 6.63 -10.16
N LEU A 44 -8.36 5.85 -9.64
CA LEU A 44 -7.57 4.93 -10.47
C LEU A 44 -8.31 3.59 -10.59
N LYS A 45 -8.10 2.90 -11.71
CA LYS A 45 -8.59 1.54 -11.97
C LYS A 45 -7.41 0.60 -12.06
N GLN A 46 -7.52 -0.57 -11.43
CA GLN A 46 -6.53 -1.62 -11.60
C GLN A 46 -6.60 -2.18 -13.02
N SER A 47 -5.45 -2.41 -13.64
CA SER A 47 -5.36 -3.03 -14.96
C SER A 47 -5.81 -4.49 -14.93
N ASN A 48 -6.44 -4.93 -16.01
CA ASN A 48 -6.79 -6.34 -16.21
C ASN A 48 -5.57 -7.18 -16.61
N SER A 49 -4.56 -6.55 -17.23
CA SER A 49 -3.37 -7.23 -17.75
C SER A 49 -2.30 -7.41 -16.68
N ASP A 50 -2.21 -6.46 -15.73
CA ASP A 50 -1.24 -6.49 -14.64
C ASP A 50 -1.88 -5.98 -13.33
N PRO A 51 -2.01 -6.84 -12.30
CA PRO A 51 -2.54 -6.46 -10.99
C PRO A 51 -1.71 -5.39 -10.25
N CYS A 52 -0.45 -5.19 -10.60
CA CYS A 52 0.40 -4.14 -10.01
C CYS A 52 0.17 -2.77 -10.65
N LEU A 53 -0.47 -2.72 -11.82
CA LEU A 53 -0.70 -1.49 -12.58
C LEU A 53 -2.07 -0.90 -12.27
N PHE A 54 -2.09 0.39 -11.98
CA PHE A 54 -3.27 1.23 -11.80
C PHE A 54 -3.21 2.41 -12.77
N LEU A 55 -4.34 2.77 -13.36
CA LEU A 55 -4.42 3.84 -14.34
C LEU A 55 -5.64 4.73 -14.13
N ASN A 56 -5.51 5.99 -14.51
CA ASN A 56 -6.63 6.91 -14.71
C ASN A 56 -6.45 7.60 -16.06
N ASP A 57 -7.23 7.17 -17.06
CA ASP A 57 -7.12 7.66 -18.43
C ASP A 57 -7.47 9.16 -18.54
N GLU A 58 -8.45 9.63 -17.76
CA GLU A 58 -8.88 11.04 -17.78
C GLU A 58 -7.79 11.99 -17.29
N LYS A 59 -6.99 11.56 -16.32
CA LYS A 59 -5.89 12.34 -15.71
C LYS A 59 -4.51 11.90 -16.21
N SER A 60 -4.47 10.97 -17.16
CA SER A 60 -3.25 10.36 -17.69
C SER A 60 -2.27 9.85 -16.62
N ILE A 61 -2.78 9.38 -15.47
CA ILE A 61 -1.95 8.83 -14.38
C ILE A 61 -1.74 7.34 -14.61
N TYR A 62 -0.48 6.91 -14.51
CA TYR A 62 -0.06 5.51 -14.42
C TYR A 62 0.67 5.31 -13.09
N LEU A 63 0.28 4.29 -12.35
CA LEU A 63 0.87 3.92 -11.07
C LEU A 63 1.16 2.44 -11.08
N ILE A 64 2.42 2.06 -10.91
CA ILE A 64 2.83 0.68 -10.70
C ILE A 64 3.23 0.54 -9.24
N LEU A 65 2.68 -0.45 -8.54
CA LEU A 65 3.05 -0.80 -7.18
C LEU A 65 3.54 -2.25 -7.13
N TYR A 66 4.80 -2.42 -6.73
CA TYR A 66 5.38 -3.73 -6.45
C TYR A 66 5.63 -3.85 -4.94
N VAL A 67 4.79 -4.65 -4.28
CA VAL A 67 4.79 -4.78 -2.81
C VAL A 67 4.56 -3.42 -2.13
N ASP A 68 5.59 -2.81 -1.57
CA ASP A 68 5.58 -1.52 -0.86
C ASP A 68 6.25 -0.38 -1.65
N ASP A 69 6.95 -0.69 -2.75
CA ASP A 69 7.57 0.31 -3.62
C ASP A 69 6.67 0.62 -4.82
N GLY A 70 6.55 1.91 -5.17
CA GLY A 70 5.71 2.36 -6.26
C GLY A 70 6.33 3.45 -7.12
N ILE A 71 5.97 3.45 -8.39
CA ILE A 71 6.33 4.49 -9.36
C ILE A 71 5.03 5.06 -9.93
N ILE A 72 4.93 6.39 -9.93
CA ILE A 72 3.84 7.13 -10.55
C ILE A 72 4.37 7.98 -11.70
N ALA A 73 3.64 7.98 -12.82
CA ALA A 73 3.92 8.79 -13.99
C ALA A 73 2.63 9.43 -14.49
N SER A 74 2.72 10.67 -14.97
CA SER A 74 1.64 11.34 -15.71
C SER A 74 2.26 12.42 -16.60
N VAL A 75 1.52 12.79 -17.65
CA VAL A 75 1.81 14.01 -18.42
C VAL A 75 1.31 15.28 -17.70
N ASP A 76 0.44 15.13 -16.70
CA ASP A 76 -0.06 16.21 -15.84
C ASP A 76 0.63 16.15 -14.46
N GLU A 77 1.60 17.04 -14.25
CA GLU A 77 2.34 17.16 -12.99
C GLU A 77 1.42 17.53 -11.82
N GLN A 78 0.38 18.34 -12.06
CA GLN A 78 -0.56 18.74 -11.02
C GLN A 78 -1.41 17.55 -10.57
N ALA A 79 -1.79 16.67 -11.50
CA ALA A 79 -2.48 15.42 -11.17
C ALA A 79 -1.63 14.51 -10.29
N VAL A 80 -0.33 14.39 -10.56
CA VAL A 80 0.63 13.65 -9.71
C VAL A 80 0.70 14.29 -8.33
N LYS A 81 0.89 15.60 -8.25
CA LYS A 81 0.98 16.32 -6.96
C LYS A 81 -0.25 16.11 -6.09
N GLN A 82 -1.46 16.24 -6.66
CA GLN A 82 -2.72 16.00 -5.95
C GLN A 82 -2.86 14.54 -5.48
N PHE A 83 -2.42 13.58 -6.29
CA PHE A 83 -2.42 12.18 -5.89
C PHE A 83 -1.45 11.94 -4.72
N LEU A 84 -0.24 12.50 -4.79
CA LEU A 84 0.78 12.37 -3.74
C LEU A 84 0.34 13.04 -2.43
N GLU A 85 -0.38 14.16 -2.48
CA GLU A 85 -0.98 14.79 -1.30
C GLU A 85 -1.99 13.85 -0.61
N LYS A 86 -2.88 13.21 -1.39
CA LYS A 86 -3.81 12.21 -0.87
C LYS A 86 -3.08 11.00 -0.30
N LEU A 87 -2.03 10.54 -0.98
CA LEU A 87 -1.21 9.41 -0.54
C LEU A 87 -0.56 9.70 0.82
N LYS A 88 0.04 10.88 0.98
CA LYS A 88 0.66 11.32 2.25
C LYS A 88 -0.35 11.49 3.39
N SER A 89 -1.60 11.87 3.07
CA SER A 89 -2.65 12.01 4.09
C SER A 89 -3.12 10.67 4.67
N GLU A 90 -2.94 9.59 3.91
CA GLU A 90 -3.46 8.26 4.25
C GLU A 90 -2.35 7.30 4.71
N PHE A 91 -1.13 7.45 4.17
CA PHE A 91 -0.01 6.55 4.40
C PHE A 91 1.27 7.31 4.74
N SER A 92 2.10 6.68 5.57
CA SER A 92 3.47 7.13 5.80
C SER A 92 4.33 6.71 4.60
N VAL A 93 4.73 7.67 3.78
CA VAL A 93 5.48 7.42 2.54
C VAL A 93 6.71 8.31 2.43
N VAL A 94 7.76 7.79 1.81
CA VAL A 94 8.92 8.56 1.35
C VAL A 94 8.78 8.74 -0.15
N ILE A 95 8.99 9.97 -0.64
CA ILE A 95 8.85 10.30 -2.06
C ILE A 95 10.19 10.77 -2.59
N GLY A 96 10.68 10.09 -3.62
CA GLY A 96 11.79 10.54 -4.45
C GLY A 96 11.31 10.93 -5.84
N VAL A 97 12.15 11.66 -6.58
CA VAL A 97 11.98 11.90 -8.02
C VAL A 97 12.94 10.97 -8.74
N ALA A 98 12.43 10.21 -9.71
CA ALA A 98 13.29 9.42 -10.58
C ALA A 98 13.99 10.37 -11.56
N ASN A 99 15.33 10.36 -11.56
CA ASN A 99 16.17 11.10 -12.50
C ASN A 99 16.41 10.29 -13.78
#